data_AF-A0A402C3P6-F1
#
_entry.id   AF-A0A402C3P6-F1
#
_cell.length_a   1.000
_cell.length_b   1.000
_cell.length_c   1.000
_cell.angle_alpha   90.00
_cell.angle_beta   90.00
_cell.angle_gamma   90.00
#
_symmetry.space_group_name_H-M   'P 1'
#
loop_
_entity.id
_entity.type
_entity.pdbx_description
1 polymer ?
#
loop_
_entity_poly.entity_id
_entity_poly.type
_entity_poly.pdbx_seq_one_letter_code
_entity_poly.pdbx_strand_id
1 'polypeptide(L)' 'MRTDFVLGSPALAVRVDKGEIDRKERKGKGASDHAPVIVDLGD' A
#
# COMPACT_ATOMS: atom_id res chain seq x y z
N MET A 1 2.57 11.78 -7.75
CA MET A 1 1.84 10.94 -8.72
C MET A 1 1.53 9.59 -8.04
N ARG A 2 0.42 8.92 -8.35
CA ARG A 2 0.05 7.61 -7.77
C ARG A 2 0.07 6.56 -8.87
N THR A 3 1.10 5.71 -8.88
CA THR A 3 1.35 4.71 -9.94
C THR A 3 1.45 3.28 -9.42
N ASP A 4 1.62 3.11 -8.10
CA ASP A 4 1.70 1.80 -7.45
C ASP A 4 0.33 1.42 -6.87
N PHE A 5 -0.08 0.18 -7.11
CA PHE A 5 -1.41 -0.31 -6.76
C PHE A 5 -1.36 -1.77 -6.32
N VAL A 6 -2.27 -2.12 -5.40
CA VAL A 6 -2.60 -3.51 -5.08
C VAL A 6 -3.97 -3.79 -5.69
N LEU A 7 -4.02 -4.62 -6.73
CA LEU A 7 -5.25 -5.04 -7.39
C LEU A 7 -5.58 -6.48 -6.97
N GLY A 8 -6.82 -6.70 -6.52
CA GLY A 8 -7.27 -7.96 -5.95
C GLY A 8 -8.55 -8.48 -6.58
N SER A 9 -8.81 -9.78 -6.41
CA SER A 9 -10.10 -10.38 -6.77
C SER A 9 -11.21 -9.87 -5.83
N PRO A 10 -12.50 -10.05 -6.19
CA PRO A 10 -13.61 -9.68 -5.31
C PRO A 10 -13.54 -10.34 -3.92
N ALA A 11 -13.09 -11.60 -3.85
CA ALA A 11 -12.94 -12.31 -2.58
C ALA A 11 -11.84 -11.70 -1.70
N LEU A 12 -10.75 -11.20 -2.30
CA LEU A 12 -9.70 -10.48 -1.55
C LEU A 12 -10.22 -9.13 -1.07
N ALA A 13 -10.97 -8.41 -1.90
CA ALA A 13 -11.51 -7.09 -1.56
C ALA A 13 -12.44 -7.12 -0.33
N VAL A 14 -13.21 -8.20 -0.13
CA VAL A 14 -14.06 -8.39 1.05
C VAL A 14 -13.26 -8.44 2.35
N ARG A 15 -12.01 -8.89 2.29
CA ARG A 15 -11.12 -9.04 3.45
C ARG A 15 -10.27 -7.80 3.72
N VAL A 16 -10.36 -6.75 2.91
CA VAL A 16 -9.54 -5.55 3.09
C VAL A 16 -10.13 -4.68 4.19
N ASP A 17 -9.38 -4.53 5.29
CA ASP A 17 -9.75 -3.64 6.38
C ASP A 17 -9.29 -2.20 6.11
N LYS A 18 -8.06 -2.06 5.58
CA LYS A 18 -7.43 -0.75 5.37
C LYS A 18 -6.43 -0.80 4.22
N GLY A 19 -6.34 0.32 3.51
CA GLY A 19 -5.26 0.58 2.55
C GLY A 19 -4.56 1.89 2.87
N GLU A 20 -3.23 1.92 2.84
CA GLU A 20 -2.44 3.12 3.06
C GLU A 20 -1.20 3.21 2.18
N ILE A 21 -0.67 4.44 2.08
CA ILE A 21 0.62 4.71 1.43
C ILE A 21 1.55 5.25 2.50
N ASP A 22 2.59 4.50 2.86
CA ASP A 22 3.55 4.95 3.86
C ASP A 22 4.54 5.95 3.26
N ARG A 23 4.15 7.22 3.28
CA ARG A 23 4.97 8.32 2.79
C ARG A 23 6.12 8.67 3.71
N LYS A 24 6.15 8.19 4.95
CA LYS A 24 7.23 8.51 5.91
C LYS A 24 8.47 7.71 5.58
N GLU A 25 8.33 6.45 5.21
CA GLU A 25 9.43 5.57 4.77
C GLU A 25 10.25 6.19 3.62
N ARG A 26 9.59 6.90 2.69
CA ARG A 26 10.26 7.57 1.57
C ARG A 26 11.14 8.78 1.95
N LYS A 27 11.14 9.22 3.21
CA LYS A 27 11.86 10.46 3.62
C LYS A 27 13.31 10.23 4.04
N GLY A 28 13.76 8.98 4.12
CA GLY A 28 15.14 8.63 4.51
C GLY A 28 16.20 8.91 3.44
N LYS A 29 17.44 9.14 3.86
CA LYS A 29 18.58 9.23 2.92
C LYS A 29 18.80 7.87 2.26
N GLY A 30 18.81 7.84 0.93
CA GLY A 30 18.94 6.61 0.15
C GLY A 30 17.67 5.75 0.09
N ALA A 31 16.54 6.27 0.57
CA ALA A 31 15.24 5.61 0.38
C ALA A 31 14.88 5.53 -1.10
N SER A 32 14.04 4.54 -1.45
CA SER A 32 13.46 4.43 -2.79
C SER A 32 12.68 5.70 -3.17
N ASP A 33 12.58 5.95 -4.46
CA ASP A 33 11.75 6.96 -5.08
C ASP A 33 10.24 6.65 -5.00
N HIS A 34 9.87 5.38 -4.75
CA HIS A 34 8.50 4.94 -4.49
C HIS A 34 8.19 4.89 -2.99
N ALA A 35 6.91 5.09 -2.65
CA ALA A 35 6.40 4.86 -1.30
C ALA A 35 5.72 3.47 -1.25
N PRO A 36 5.88 2.70 -0.16
CA PRO A 36 5.15 1.46 0.02
C PRO A 36 3.63 1.69 -0.04
N VAL A 37 2.93 0.77 -0.70
CA VAL A 37 1.46 0.67 -0.66
C VAL A 37 1.13 -0.56 0.16
N ILE A 38 0.41 -0.36 1.27
CA ILE A 38 0.14 -1.37 2.28
C ILE A 38 -1.35 -1.62 2.31
N VAL A 39 -1.73 -2.89 2.44
CA VAL A 39 -3.12 -3.34 2.60
C VAL A 39 -3.17 -4.26 3.80
N ASP A 40 -3.98 -3.89 4.80
CA ASP A 40 -4.27 -4.72 5.95
C ASP A 40 -5.49 -5.58 5.65
N LEU A 41 -5.40 -6.87 5.98
CA LEU A 41 -6.49 -7.83 5.80
C LEU A 41 -7.08 -8.22 7.14
N GLY A 42 -8.41 -8.19 7.22
CA GLY A 42 -9.19 -8.72 8.32
C GLY A 42 -9.48 -10.22 8.16
N ASP A 43 -10.01 -10.78 9.26
CA ASP A 43 -10.55 -12.15 9.32
C ASP A 43 -12.04 -12.19 8.95
#